data_AF-A0A968WSZ8-F1
#
_entry.id   AF-A0A968WSZ8-F1
#
_cell.length_a   1.000
_cell.length_b   1.000
_cell.length_c   1.000
_cell.angle_alpha   90.00
_cell.angle_beta   90.00
_cell.angle_gamma   90.00
#
_symmetry.space_group_name_H-M   'P 1'
#
loop_
_entity.id
_entity.type
_entity.pdbx_description
1 polymer ?
#
loop_
_entity_poly.entity_id
_entity_poly.type
_entity_poly.pdbx_seq_one_letter_code
_entity_poly.pdbx_strand_id
1 'polypeptide(L)'
;MRRELQRISGVGPKNESVLHTLGFFHFDQIAAWTSEQIAWVDDHLKFNGRIGREEWVKQAGLLAEGRNAEFERLYGTGGLKDDGGETRSGSRTRRT
;
A
#
# COMPACT_ATOMS: atom_id res chain seq x y z
N MET A 1 4.08 2.32 21.00
CA MET A 1 3.07 2.36 19.93
C MET A 1 3.75 1.88 18.66
N ARG A 2 3.55 0.62 18.26
CA ARG A 2 4.21 0.05 17.07
C ARG A 2 3.57 0.66 15.83
N ARG A 3 4.37 1.18 14.89
CA ARG A 3 3.86 1.72 13.63
C ARG A 3 3.95 0.60 12.60
N GLU A 4 2.79 0.09 12.19
CA GLU A 4 2.66 -1.05 11.28
C GLU A 4 2.33 -0.51 9.89
N LEU A 5 3.30 -0.53 8.98
CA LEU A 5 3.08 -0.06 7.60
C LEU A 5 2.00 -0.88 6.89
N GLN A 6 1.72 -2.09 7.40
CA GLN A 6 0.66 -3.00 7.00
C GLN A 6 -0.76 -2.42 7.04
N ARG A 7 -0.99 -1.31 7.77
CA ARG A 7 -2.28 -0.61 7.74
C ARG A 7 -2.60 0.01 6.37
N ILE A 8 -1.57 0.30 5.57
CA ILE A 8 -1.75 0.75 4.19
C ILE A 8 -2.20 -0.45 3.35
N SER A 9 -3.31 -0.29 2.64
CA SER A 9 -3.82 -1.32 1.76
C SER A 9 -2.81 -1.62 0.64
N GLY A 10 -2.35 -2.88 0.57
CA GLY A 10 -1.34 -3.33 -0.39
C GLY A 10 0.06 -3.55 0.21
N VAL A 11 0.31 -3.06 1.42
CA VAL A 11 1.55 -3.34 2.17
C VAL A 11 1.39 -4.65 2.93
N GLY A 12 1.90 -5.74 2.36
CA GLY A 12 2.01 -7.01 3.08
C GLY A 12 3.25 -7.08 3.99
N PRO A 13 3.34 -8.09 4.89
CA PRO A 13 4.45 -8.25 5.84
C PRO A 13 5.83 -8.34 5.15
N LYS A 14 5.88 -8.94 3.96
CA LYS A 14 7.12 -9.01 3.16
C LYS A 14 7.57 -7.62 2.69
N ASN A 15 6.64 -6.78 2.26
CA ASN A 15 6.95 -5.45 1.74
C ASN A 15 7.35 -4.52 2.89
N GLU A 16 6.64 -4.61 4.01
CA GLU A 16 7.02 -3.90 5.23
C GLU A 16 8.46 -4.23 5.64
N SER A 17 8.87 -5.50 5.61
CA SER A 17 10.26 -5.87 5.92
C SER A 17 11.26 -5.22 4.95
N VAL A 18 10.94 -5.13 3.66
CA VAL A 18 11.79 -4.44 2.67
C VAL A 18 11.82 -2.93 2.95
N LEU A 19 10.67 -2.30 3.20
CA LEU A 19 10.58 -0.88 3.55
C LEU A 19 11.39 -0.54 4.81
N HIS A 20 11.32 -1.40 5.83
CA HIS A 20 12.14 -1.29 7.03
C HIS A 20 13.64 -1.40 6.72
N THR A 21 14.01 -2.28 5.79
CA THR A 21 15.41 -2.43 5.34
C THR A 21 15.89 -1.19 4.59
N LEU A 22 15.00 -0.53 3.85
CA LEU A 22 15.25 0.74 3.17
C LEU A 22 15.24 1.96 4.11
N GLY A 23 14.88 1.77 5.39
CA GLY A 23 14.88 2.83 6.41
C GLY A 23 13.53 3.53 6.62
N PHE A 24 12.45 3.03 6.02
CA PHE A 24 11.09 3.54 6.23
C PHE A 24 10.40 2.76 7.33
N PHE A 25 10.05 3.42 8.44
CA PHE A 25 9.40 2.82 9.60
C PHE A 25 8.09 3.53 9.99
N HIS A 26 7.79 4.68 9.37
CA HIS A 26 6.70 5.54 9.78
C HIS A 26 5.87 6.01 8.57
N PHE A 27 4.55 6.19 8.80
CA PHE A 27 3.63 6.67 7.77
C PHE A 27 3.99 8.06 7.25
N ASP A 28 4.52 8.95 8.10
CA ASP A 28 4.94 10.30 7.69
C ASP A 28 6.03 10.27 6.61
N GLN A 29 6.96 9.30 6.67
CA GLN A 29 8.02 9.14 5.68
C GLN A 29 7.44 8.73 4.31
N ILE A 30 6.45 7.83 4.31
CA ILE A 30 5.76 7.39 3.10
C ILE A 30 4.87 8.51 2.54
N ALA A 31 4.20 9.26 3.41
CA ALA A 31 3.37 10.41 3.04
C ALA A 31 4.20 11.54 2.41
N ALA A 32 5.49 11.62 2.74
CA ALA A 32 6.42 12.59 2.16
C ALA A 32 7.04 12.13 0.83
N TRP A 33 6.69 10.95 0.30
CA TRP A 33 7.27 10.47 -0.95
C TRP A 33 6.87 11.32 -2.15
N THR A 34 7.86 11.67 -2.96
CA THR A 34 7.64 12.28 -4.28
C THR A 34 7.31 11.22 -5.32
N SER A 35 6.76 11.63 -6.46
CA SER A 35 6.47 10.74 -7.59
C SER A 35 7.69 9.93 -8.05
N GLU A 36 8.90 10.51 -7.97
CA GLU A 36 10.15 9.84 -8.29
C GLU A 36 10.50 8.76 -7.26
N GLN A 37 10.32 9.06 -5.97
CA GLN A 37 10.53 8.08 -4.90
C GLN A 37 9.52 6.94 -4.97
N ILE A 38 8.26 7.24 -5.29
CA ILE A 38 7.23 6.22 -5.53
C ILE A 38 7.67 5.30 -6.67
N ALA A 39 8.12 5.85 -7.80
CA ALA A 39 8.59 5.05 -8.93
C ALA A 39 9.81 4.20 -8.58
N TRP A 40 10.76 4.75 -7.83
CA TRP A 40 11.97 4.04 -7.39
C TRP A 40 11.65 2.89 -6.43
N VAL A 41 10.81 3.11 -5.42
CA VAL A 41 10.38 2.05 -4.48
C VAL A 41 9.53 1.02 -5.20
N ASP A 42 8.67 1.44 -6.13
CA ASP A 42 7.81 0.54 -6.90
C ASP A 42 8.62 -0.40 -7.80
N ASP A 43 9.66 0.10 -8.46
CA ASP A 43 10.61 -0.72 -9.23
C ASP A 43 11.37 -1.69 -8.31
N HIS A 44 11.84 -1.20 -7.16
CA HIS A 44 12.56 -2.01 -6.18
C HIS A 44 11.71 -3.16 -5.62
N LEU A 45 10.42 -2.90 -5.39
CA LEU A 45 9.44 -3.91 -4.95
C LEU A 45 8.87 -4.74 -6.11
N LYS A 46 9.22 -4.41 -7.36
CA LYS A 46 8.70 -5.03 -8.60
C LYS A 46 7.17 -5.00 -8.68
N PHE A 47 6.59 -3.88 -8.27
CA PHE A 47 5.15 -3.68 -8.15
C PHE A 47 4.48 -3.13 -9.41
N ASN A 48 5.27 -2.67 -10.40
CA ASN A 48 4.80 -2.28 -11.72
C ASN A 48 3.67 -1.22 -11.68
N GLY A 49 3.87 -0.20 -10.86
CA GLY A 49 3.03 0.98 -10.65
C GLY A 49 1.95 0.81 -9.58
N ARG A 50 1.98 -0.28 -8.79
CA ARG A 50 0.95 -0.55 -7.79
C ARG A 50 0.96 0.46 -6.65
N ILE A 51 2.12 0.95 -6.22
CA ILE A 51 2.24 1.93 -5.12
C ILE A 51 1.47 3.22 -5.47
N GLY A 52 1.59 3.68 -6.71
CA GLY A 52 0.87 4.84 -7.21
C GLY A 52 -0.63 4.59 -7.42
N ARG A 53 -1.00 3.43 -7.98
CA ARG A 53 -2.41 3.05 -8.23
C ARG A 53 -3.21 2.87 -6.93
N GLU A 54 -2.59 2.32 -5.90
CA GLU A 54 -3.19 2.16 -4.57
C GLU A 54 -3.01 3.41 -3.71
N GLU A 55 -2.44 4.50 -4.25
CA GLU A 55 -2.31 5.78 -3.57
C GLU A 55 -1.67 5.68 -2.17
N TRP A 56 -0.60 4.89 -2.03
CA TRP A 56 0.03 4.62 -0.73
C TRP A 56 0.40 5.90 0.04
N VAL A 57 0.86 6.93 -0.68
CA VAL A 57 1.23 8.22 -0.09
C VAL A 57 0.02 8.93 0.54
N LYS A 58 -1.14 8.91 -0.13
CA LYS A 58 -2.38 9.52 0.41
C LYS A 58 -2.90 8.74 1.62
N GLN A 59 -2.90 7.41 1.52
CA GLN A 59 -3.26 6.52 2.61
C GLN A 59 -2.38 6.75 3.85
N ALA A 60 -1.07 6.80 3.63
CA ALA A 60 -0.09 7.06 4.69
C ALA A 60 -0.28 8.44 5.32
N GLY A 61 -0.59 9.47 4.53
CA GLY A 61 -0.90 10.82 5.02
C GLY A 61 -2.08 10.83 6.00
N LEU A 62 -3.19 10.20 5.61
CA LEU A 62 -4.37 10.10 6.48
C LEU A 62 -4.07 9.35 7.78
N LEU A 63 -3.29 8.26 7.71
CA LEU A 63 -2.90 7.48 8.88
C LEU A 63 -1.88 8.22 9.77
N ALA A 64 -0.97 8.99 9.18
CA ALA A 64 -0.01 9.83 9.90
C ALA A 64 -0.70 10.97 10.66
N GLU A 65 -1.74 11.57 10.05
CA GLU A 65 -2.60 12.59 10.66
C GLU A 65 -3.58 12.02 11.70
N GLY A 66 -3.69 10.69 11.81
CA GLY A 66 -4.66 10.03 12.70
C GLY A 66 -6.10 10.10 12.21
N ARG A 67 -6.33 10.44 10.93
CA ARG A 67 -7.65 10.52 10.28
C ARG A 67 -8.17 9.12 9.90
N ASN A 68 -8.19 8.20 10.87
CA ASN A 68 -8.62 6.82 10.68
C ASN A 68 -10.06 6.75 10.13
N ALA A 69 -10.98 7.59 10.62
CA ALA A 69 -12.36 7.60 10.14
C ALA A 69 -12.49 7.98 8.66
N GLU A 70 -11.64 8.90 8.18
CA GLU A 70 -11.62 9.30 6.78
C GLU A 70 -10.91 8.25 5.91
N PHE A 71 -9.82 7.69 6.42
CA PHE A 71 -9.15 6.55 5.80
C PHE A 71 -10.12 5.37 5.61
N GLU A 72 -10.85 4.99 6.65
CA GLU A 72 -11.85 3.92 6.60
C GLU A 72 -13.01 4.24 5.63
N ARG A 73 -13.43 5.51 5.55
CA ARG A 73 -14.46 5.93 4.61
C ARG A 73 -14.01 5.82 3.15
N LEU A 74 -12.76 6.19 2.85
CA LEU A 74 -12.23 6.24 1.48
C LEU A 74 -11.67 4.89 1.01
N TYR A 75 -10.96 4.19 1.89
CA TYR A 75 -10.19 2.98 1.58
C TYR A 75 -10.71 1.73 2.31
N GLY A 76 -11.63 1.86 3.27
CA GLY A 76 -12.15 0.74 4.06
C GLY A 76 -11.17 0.25 5.12
N THR A 77 -11.32 -1.01 5.53
CA THR A 77 -10.34 -1.70 6.39
C THR A 77 -9.10 -2.04 5.55
N GLY A 78 -8.22 -1.06 5.38
CA GLY A 78 -6.98 -1.20 4.63
C GLY A 78 -6.10 -2.33 5.17
N GLY A 79 -5.64 -3.19 4.26
CA GLY A 79 -4.55 -4.16 4.48
C GLY A 79 -4.85 -5.41 5.29
N LEU A 80 -5.77 -5.36 6.27
CA LEU A 80 -6.15 -6.50 7.10
C LEU A 80 -7.24 -7.37 6.44
N LYS A 81 -7.05 -7.74 5.17
CA LYS A 81 -7.89 -8.76 4.54
C LYS A 81 -7.18 -10.10 4.69
N ASP A 82 -7.76 -10.96 5.51
CA ASP A 82 -7.50 -12.40 5.57
C ASP A 82 -7.31 -12.99 4.16
N ASP A 83 -6.44 -14.00 4.11
CA ASP A 83 -5.93 -14.83 2.99
C ASP A 83 -7.01 -15.47 2.07
N GLY A 84 -7.96 -14.69 1.56
CA GLY A 84 -9.14 -15.17 0.84
C GLY A 84 -9.51 -14.31 -0.37
N GLY A 85 -8.52 -13.93 -1.18
CA GLY A 85 -8.76 -13.25 -2.46
C GLY A 85 -9.16 -14.23 -3.55
N GLU A 86 -10.42 -14.67 -3.58
CA GLU A 86 -11.01 -15.30 -4.77
C GLU A 86 -10.89 -14.32 -5.94
N THR A 87 -9.90 -14.56 -6.80
CA THR A 87 -9.76 -13.87 -8.07
C THR A 87 -10.97 -14.24 -8.92
N ARG A 88 -12.02 -13.43 -8.91
CA ARG A 88 -12.92 -13.36 -10.05
C ARG A 88 -12.17 -12.66 -11.18
N SER A 89 -11.22 -13.41 -11.74
CA SER A 89 -10.57 -13.17 -13.02
C SER A 89 -11.69 -13.15 -14.05
N GLY A 90 -12.12 -11.94 -14.41
CA GLY A 90 -13.07 -11.72 -15.49
C GLY A 90 -12.65 -12.54 -16.70
N SER A 91 -13.55 -13.40 -17.15
CA SER A 91 -13.41 -14.21 -18.35
C SER A 91 -13.04 -13.33 -19.53
N ARG A 92 -11.76 -13.26 -19.87
CA ARG A 92 -11.31 -12.86 -21.20
C ARG A 92 -11.41 -14.10 -22.09
N THR A 93 -12.48 -14.10 -22.88
CA THR A 93 -12.74 -14.90 -24.07
C THR A 93 -11.49 -15.52 -24.67
N ARG A 94 -11.42 -16.84 -24.67
CA ARG A 94 -10.48 -17.59 -25.51
C ARG A 94 -11.22 -18.02 -26.79
N ARG A 95 -10.84 -17.35 -27.87
CA ARG A 95 -10.86 -17.72 -29.30
C ARG A 95 -11.15 -19.20 -29.60
N THR A 96 -12.11 -19.46 -30.49
CA THR A 96 -11.99 -20.20 -31.77
C THR A 96 -13.11 -19.77 -32.69
#